data_AF-A0A7W0TI72-F1
#
_entry.id   AF-A0A7W0TI72-F1
#
_cell.length_a   1.000
_cell.length_b   1.000
_cell.length_c   1.000
_cell.angle_alpha   90.00
_cell.angle_beta   90.00
_cell.angle_gamma   90.00
#
_symmetry.space_group_name_H-M   'P 1'
#
loop_
_entity.id
_entity.type
_entity.pdbx_description
1 polymer ?
#
loop_
_entity_poly.entity_id
_entity_poly.type
_entity_poly.pdbx_seq_one_letter_code
_entity_poly.pdbx_strand_id
1 'polypeptide(L)' 'MALKLGDTAPDFEAETTEGRISFHDWVGDSWAVLFS' A
#
# COMPACT_ATOMS: atom_id res chain seq x y z
N MET A 1 -4.66 9.29 -12.21
CA MET A 1 -3.25 9.49 -12.61
C MET A 1 -2.53 8.18 -12.32
N ALA A 2 -1.79 7.60 -13.25
CA ALA A 2 -1.06 6.36 -12.99
C ALA A 2 0.24 6.66 -12.24
N LEU A 3 0.63 5.78 -11.31
CA LEU A 3 1.92 5.83 -10.62
C LEU A 3 3.05 5.52 -11.60
N LYS A 4 4.17 6.24 -11.49
CA LYS A 4 5.41 6.00 -12.22
C LYS A 4 6.47 5.44 -11.29
N LEU A 5 7.55 4.92 -11.89
CA LEU A 5 8.71 4.48 -11.11
C LEU A 5 9.35 5.66 -10.39
N GLY A 6 9.60 5.50 -9.09
CA GLY A 6 10.13 6.53 -8.21
C GLY A 6 9.05 7.39 -7.54
N ASP A 7 7.78 7.30 -7.95
CA ASP A 7 6.69 7.97 -7.24
C ASP A 7 6.43 7.27 -5.91
N THR A 8 6.09 8.05 -4.88
CA THR A 8 5.60 7.50 -3.61
C THR A 8 4.20 6.93 -3.83
N ALA A 9 4.01 5.65 -3.47
CA ALA A 9 2.70 5.03 -3.51
C ALA A 9 1.74 5.75 -2.55
N PRO A 10 0.45 5.90 -2.88
CA PRO A 10 -0.53 6.54 -2.01
C PRO A 10 -0.64 5.78 -0.71
N ASP A 11 -0.69 6.49 0.41
CA ASP A 11 -1.13 5.88 1.66
C ASP A 11 -2.66 5.81 1.64
N PHE A 12 -3.18 4.59 1.48
CA PHE A 12 -4.61 4.34 1.42
C PHE A 12 -5.06 3.50 2.61
N GLU A 13 -6.31 3.69 3.00
CA GLU A 13 -6.98 2.79 3.93
C GLU A 13 -7.92 1.86 3.17
N ALA A 14 -7.83 0.57 3.45
CA ALA A 14 -8.68 -0.44 2.83
C ALA A 14 -9.10 -1.53 3.82
N GLU A 15 -10.33 -2.03 3.65
CA GLU A 15 -10.79 -3.26 4.31
C GLU A 15 -10.18 -4.46 3.58
N THR A 16 -9.43 -5.29 4.32
CA THR A 16 -8.82 -6.52 3.82
C THR A 16 -9.41 -7.73 4.54
N THR A 17 -9.02 -8.94 4.14
CA THR A 17 -9.40 -10.17 4.87
C THR A 17 -8.85 -10.23 6.30
N GLU A 18 -7.84 -9.43 6.62
CA GLU A 18 -7.22 -9.34 7.95
C GLU A 18 -7.69 -8.10 8.73
N GLY A 19 -8.69 -7.38 8.19
CA GLY A 19 -9.23 -6.14 8.75
C GLY A 19 -8.78 -4.90 7.99
N ARG A 20 -9.08 -3.73 8.56
CA ARG A 20 -8.72 -2.44 7.98
C ARG A 20 -7.24 -2.15 8.16
N ILE A 21 -6.56 -1.76 7.09
CA ILE A 21 -5.15 -1.36 7.11
C ILE A 21 -4.97 0.06 6.59
N SER A 22 -3.93 0.76 7.07
CA SER A 22 -3.26 1.84 6.33
C SER A 22 -2.08 1.21 5.58
N PHE A 23 -1.92 1.52 4.30
CA PHE A 23 -0.95 0.86 3.43
C PHE A 23 0.50 1.08 3.91
N HIS A 24 0.87 2.31 4.29
CA HIS A 24 2.23 2.61 4.73
C HIS A 24 2.54 2.00 6.09
N ASP A 25 1.59 2.06 7.03
CA ASP A 25 1.74 1.47 8.36
C ASP A 25 1.85 -0.06 8.29
N TRP A 26 1.09 -0.70 7.40
CA TRP A 26 1.14 -2.14 7.20
C TRP A 26 2.46 -2.60 6.56
N VAL A 27 3.02 -1.80 5.63
CA VAL A 27 4.31 -2.10 4.98
C VAL A 27 5.49 -1.91 5.93
N GLY A 28 5.46 -0.87 6.78
CA GLY A 28 6.57 -0.50 7.65
C GLY A 28 7.89 -0.34 6.86
N ASP A 29 8.96 -0.98 7.34
CA ASP A 29 10.29 -0.96 6.70
C ASP A 29 10.50 -2.13 5.71
N SER A 30 9.44 -2.83 5.31
CA SER A 30 9.50 -4.00 4.42
C SER A 30 9.18 -3.67 2.96
N TRP A 31 9.63 -4.52 2.04
CA TRP A 31 9.18 -4.47 0.65
C TRP A 31 7.80 -5.10 0.50
N ALA A 32 6.92 -4.48 -0.31
CA ALA A 32 5.61 -5.03 -0.65
C ALA A 32 5.37 -5.09 -2.16
N VAL A 33 4.53 -6.04 -2.56
CA VAL A 33 4.04 -6.21 -3.94
C VAL A 33 2.52 -6.24 -3.90
N LEU A 34 1.89 -5.25 -4.52
CA LEU A 34 0.44 -5.17 -4.66
C LEU A 34 0.03 -5.71 -6.03
N PHE A 35 -0.90 -6.67 -6.06
CA PHE A 35 -1.42 -7.30 -7.26
C PHE A 35 -2.95 -7.46 -7.17
N SER A 36 -3.60 -7.69 -8.31
CA SER A 36 -5.04 -7.99 -8.43
C SER A 36 -5.26 -9.44 -8.85
#